data_AF-A0A6I9NRP0-F1
#
_entry.id   AF-A0A6I9NRP0-F1
#
_cell.length_a   1.000
_cell.length_b   1.000
_cell.length_c   1.000
_cell.angle_alpha   90.00
_cell.angle_beta   90.00
_cell.angle_gamma   90.00
#
_symmetry.space_group_name_H-M   'P 1'
#
loop_
_entity.id
_entity.type
_entity.pdbx_description
1 polymer ?
#
loop_
_entity_poly.entity_id
_entity_poly.type
_entity_poly.pdbx_seq_one_letter_code
_entity_poly.pdbx_strand_id
1 'polypeptide(L)'
;MTDRFMQAARCPTDELSLTNCAVINDKEPQFEQHVTVRNVAHMYVFTLKKHPSVNAGTIAFSLPQRKWAGLSIGQEVKGRLHVY
;
A
#
# COMPACT_ATOMS: atom_id res chain seq x y z
N MET A 1 14.83 -7.29 -8.81
CA MET A 1 13.74 -6.74 -7.99
C MET A 1 13.46 -5.32 -8.48
N THR A 2 12.24 -5.04 -8.93
CA THR A 2 11.89 -3.80 -9.62
C THR A 2 11.05 -2.92 -8.72
N ASP A 3 11.43 -1.65 -8.60
CA ASP A 3 10.59 -0.67 -7.92
C ASP A 3 9.39 -0.32 -8.79
N ARG A 4 8.20 -0.21 -8.18
CA ARG A 4 6.98 0.21 -8.88
C ARG A 4 6.42 1.47 -8.26
N PHE A 5 6.03 2.42 -9.10
CA PHE A 5 5.29 3.59 -8.67
C PHE A 5 3.80 3.26 -8.64
N MET A 6 3.16 3.53 -7.51
CA MET A 6 1.73 3.33 -7.28
C MET A 6 1.15 4.61 -6.68
N GLN A 7 -0.17 4.74 -6.68
CA GLN A 7 -0.85 5.86 -6.02
C GLN A 7 -1.46 5.44 -4.68
N ALA A 8 -1.31 6.28 -3.66
CA ALA A 8 -1.95 6.07 -2.38
C ALA A 8 -3.47 6.27 -2.48
N ALA A 9 -4.24 5.28 -2.02
CA ALA A 9 -5.69 5.28 -2.05
C ALA A 9 -6.30 5.14 -0.65
N ARG A 10 -7.63 5.28 -0.57
CA ARG A 10 -8.40 5.04 0.65
C ARG A 10 -8.66 3.54 0.82
N CYS A 11 -8.43 3.01 2.02
CA CYS A 11 -8.85 1.65 2.39
C CYS A 11 -10.35 1.45 2.08
N PRO A 12 -10.74 0.35 1.41
CA PRO A 12 -12.10 0.21 0.88
C PRO A 12 -13.15 -0.12 1.94
N THR A 13 -12.78 -0.77 3.06
CA THR A 13 -13.71 -1.13 4.14
C THR A 13 -13.13 -0.88 5.53
N ASP A 14 -14.02 -0.75 6.52
CA ASP A 14 -13.61 -0.60 7.92
C ASP A 14 -12.98 -1.89 8.46
N GLU A 15 -13.48 -3.07 8.05
CA GLU A 15 -12.90 -4.36 8.43
C GLU A 15 -11.45 -4.49 7.98
N LEU A 16 -11.14 -4.05 6.75
CA LEU A 16 -9.77 -4.03 6.25
C LEU A 16 -8.91 -3.00 6.98
N SER A 17 -9.49 -1.88 7.41
CA SER A 17 -8.77 -0.86 8.18
C SER A 17 -8.27 -1.36 9.54
N LEU A 18 -8.93 -2.38 10.11
CA LEU A 18 -8.54 -3.04 11.37
C LEU A 18 -7.37 -4.02 11.21
N THR A 19 -7.01 -4.40 9.97
CA THR A 19 -5.96 -5.43 9.73
C THR A 19 -4.54 -4.88 9.81
N ASN A 20 -4.38 -3.56 9.84
CA ASN A 20 -3.09 -2.87 9.70
C ASN A 20 -2.26 -3.30 8.45
N CYS A 21 -2.92 -3.85 7.43
CA CYS A 21 -2.29 -4.16 6.15
C CYS A 21 -2.54 -3.02 5.17
N ALA A 22 -1.59 -2.79 4.26
CA ALA A 22 -1.86 -2.01 3.07
C ALA A 22 -2.58 -2.90 2.06
N VAL A 23 -3.59 -2.39 1.37
CA VAL A 23 -4.48 -3.20 0.54
C VAL A 23 -4.21 -2.92 -0.94
N ILE A 24 -4.02 -3.96 -1.74
CA ILE A 24 -3.81 -3.88 -3.19
C ILE A 24 -4.90 -4.64 -3.94
N ASN A 25 -5.00 -4.40 -5.24
CA ASN A 25 -5.88 -5.20 -6.09
C ASN A 25 -5.38 -6.65 -6.15
N ASP A 26 -6.31 -7.60 -6.26
CA ASP A 26 -6.02 -9.03 -6.32
C ASP A 26 -5.30 -9.46 -7.62
N LYS A 27 -5.50 -8.71 -8.70
CA LYS A 27 -4.87 -8.88 -10.00
C LYS A 27 -3.48 -8.25 -10.11
N GLU A 28 -3.00 -7.54 -9.09
CA GLU A 28 -1.63 -7.01 -9.08
C GLU A 28 -0.62 -8.15 -9.06
N PRO A 29 0.15 -8.36 -10.15
CA PRO A 29 1.12 -9.43 -10.21
C PRO A 29 2.34 -9.06 -9.34
N GLN A 30 3.04 -10.05 -8.78
CA GLN A 30 4.36 -9.90 -8.13
C GLN A 30 4.41 -9.14 -6.79
N PHE A 31 3.29 -8.96 -6.08
CA PHE A 31 3.32 -8.55 -4.68
C PHE A 31 3.02 -9.75 -3.78
N GLU A 32 4.04 -10.25 -3.07
CA GLU A 32 3.99 -11.53 -2.36
C GLU A 32 3.55 -11.37 -0.90
N GLN A 33 4.13 -10.43 -0.15
CA GLN A 33 3.75 -10.28 1.26
C GLN A 33 3.99 -8.89 1.84
N HIS A 34 5.11 -8.26 1.49
CA HIS A 34 5.48 -6.96 2.04
C HIS A 34 5.84 -5.95 0.96
N VAL A 35 5.53 -4.68 1.23
CA VAL A 35 5.94 -3.55 0.41
C VAL A 35 6.65 -2.51 1.25
N THR A 36 7.76 -1.99 0.73
CA THR A 36 8.34 -0.77 1.26
C THR A 36 7.74 0.43 0.55
N VAL A 37 7.16 1.35 1.32
CA VAL A 37 6.57 2.62 0.88
C VAL A 37 7.50 3.74 1.32
N ARG A 38 7.92 4.57 0.37
CA ARG A 38 8.79 5.73 0.64
C ARG A 38 8.02 7.03 0.47
N ASN A 39 8.07 7.90 1.47
CA ASN A 39 7.73 9.31 1.32
C ASN A 39 9.03 10.14 1.17
N VAL A 40 8.94 11.48 1.15
CA VAL A 40 10.10 12.36 0.95
C VAL A 40 11.19 12.16 2.02
N ALA A 41 10.82 11.81 3.25
CA ALA A 41 11.73 11.78 4.41
C ALA A 41 12.06 10.36 4.91
N HIS A 42 11.15 9.40 4.76
CA HIS A 42 11.17 8.13 5.48
C HIS A 42 10.70 6.96 4.62
N MET A 43 11.04 5.74 5.08
CA MET A 43 10.62 4.47 4.49
C MET A 43 9.84 3.67 5.52
N TYR A 44 8.74 3.07 5.08
CA TYR A 44 7.81 2.30 5.90
C TYR A 44 7.60 0.93 5.25
N VAL A 45 7.46 -0.12 6.04
CA VAL A 45 7.16 -1.46 5.54
C VAL A 45 5.74 -1.83 5.95
N PHE A 46 4.95 -2.26 4.98
CA PHE A 46 3.58 -2.73 5.21
C PHE A 46 3.45 -4.18 4.74
N THR A 47 2.72 -4.98 5.50
CA THR A 47 2.16 -6.24 5.02
C THR A 47 1.01 -5.95 4.05
N LEU A 48 0.94 -6.72 2.98
CA LEU A 48 -0.06 -6.56 1.94
C LEU A 48 -1.25 -7.49 2.15
N LYS A 49 -2.44 -6.99 1.83
CA LYS A 49 -3.66 -7.78 1.68
C LYS A 49 -4.29 -7.48 0.33
N LYS A 50 -4.90 -8.48 -0.31
CA LYS A 50 -5.56 -8.33 -1.61
C LYS A 50 -7.05 -8.08 -1.42
N HIS A 51 -7.62 -7.17 -2.22
CA HIS A 51 -9.06 -6.95 -2.28
C HIS A 51 -9.49 -6.46 -3.67
N PRO A 52 -10.52 -7.06 -4.30
CA PRO A 52 -10.90 -6.78 -5.69
C PRO A 52 -11.42 -5.35 -5.93
N SER A 53 -11.88 -4.67 -4.88
CA SER A 53 -12.39 -3.29 -4.99
C SER A 53 -11.31 -2.20 -5.01
N VAL A 54 -10.03 -2.55 -4.82
CA VAL A 54 -8.93 -1.60 -4.92
C VAL A 54 -8.58 -1.42 -6.41
N ASN A 55 -8.33 -0.20 -6.86
CA ASN A 55 -7.96 0.02 -8.26
C ASN A 55 -6.53 -0.47 -8.54
N ALA A 56 -6.31 -1.09 -9.71
CA ALA A 56 -4.96 -1.43 -10.16
C ALA A 56 -4.08 -0.17 -10.25
N GLY A 57 -2.79 -0.31 -9.97
CA GLY A 57 -1.85 0.80 -9.84
C GLY A 57 -1.97 1.61 -8.54
N THR A 58 -2.85 1.20 -7.62
CA THR A 58 -3.02 1.87 -6.32
C THR A 58 -2.74 0.95 -5.14
N ILE A 59 -2.34 1.56 -4.03
CA ILE A 59 -2.21 0.91 -2.74
C ILE A 59 -3.03 1.68 -1.71
N ALA A 60 -3.99 0.98 -1.12
CA ALA A 60 -4.98 1.56 -0.25
C ALA A 60 -4.53 1.47 1.21
N PHE A 61 -4.58 2.61 1.90
CA PHE A 61 -4.20 2.74 3.30
C PHE A 61 -5.40 3.20 4.14
N SER A 62 -5.47 2.73 5.39
CA SER A 62 -6.42 3.25 6.37
C SER A 62 -6.02 4.65 6.85
N LEU A 63 -6.94 5.35 7.52
CA LEU A 63 -6.64 6.68 8.06
C LEU A 63 -5.47 6.66 9.07
N PRO A 64 -5.39 5.71 10.03
CA PRO A 64 -4.24 5.58 10.92
C PRO A 64 -2.91 5.40 10.17
N GLN A 65 -2.88 4.53 9.16
CA GLN A 65 -1.67 4.27 8.37
C GLN A 65 -1.19 5.55 7.65
N ARG A 66 -2.10 6.30 7.02
CA ARG A 66 -1.76 7.56 6.35
C ARG A 66 -1.25 8.62 7.31
N LYS A 67 -1.86 8.76 8.48
CA LYS A 67 -1.40 9.71 9.51
C LYS A 67 -0.01 9.35 10.02
N TRP A 68 0.24 8.07 10.28
CA TRP A 68 1.53 7.60 10.77
C TRP A 68 2.65 7.73 9.73
N ALA A 69 2.37 7.36 8.48
CA ALA A 69 3.36 7.39 7.40
C ALA A 69 3.44 8.73 6.63
N GLY A 70 2.64 9.72 7.00
CA GLY A 70 2.58 11.02 6.33
C GLY A 70 2.22 10.91 4.84
N LEU A 71 1.17 10.15 4.53
CA LEU A 71 0.72 9.90 3.15
C LEU A 71 -0.58 10.64 2.82
N SER A 72 -0.62 11.26 1.64
CA SER A 72 -1.82 11.87 1.07
C SER A 72 -2.49 10.96 0.04
N ILE A 73 -3.81 11.01 -0.08
CA ILE A 73 -4.52 10.29 -1.16
C ILE A 73 -4.11 10.90 -2.51
N GLY A 74 -3.87 10.05 -3.51
CA GLY A 74 -3.38 10.44 -4.83
C GLY A 74 -1.87 10.69 -4.91
N GLN A 75 -1.16 10.68 -3.77
CA GLN A 75 0.29 10.80 -3.75
C GLN A 75 0.93 9.58 -4.43
N GLU A 76 1.95 9.84 -5.26
CA GLU A 76 2.79 8.78 -5.79
C GLU A 76 3.66 8.18 -4.69
N VAL A 77 3.63 6.85 -4.58
CA VAL A 77 4.40 6.07 -3.63
C VAL A 77 5.23 5.03 -4.38
N LYS A 78 6.49 4.94 -4.00
CA LYS A 78 7.39 3.92 -4.52
C LYS A 78 7.22 2.65 -3.68
N GLY A 79 6.70 1.60 -4.30
CA GLY A 79 6.53 0.26 -3.74
C GLY A 79 7.66 -0.67 -4.17
N ARG A 80 8.40 -1.24 -3.22
CA ARG A 80 9.39 -2.30 -3.49
C ARG A 80 8.97 -3.61 -2.84
N LEU A 81 9.00 -4.70 -3.61
CA LEU A 81 8.79 -6.05 -3.10
C LEU A 81 9.92 -6.45 -2.15
N HIS A 82 9.57 -7.00 -0.99
CA HIS A 82 10.51 -7.70 -0.11
C HIS A 82 10.22 -9.21 -0.15
N VAL A 83 11.26 -10.00 -0.44
CA VAL A 83 11.28 -11.45 -0.25
C VAL A 83 12.40 -11.67 0.77
N TYR A 84 12.09 -12.31 1.90
CA TYR A 84 13.09 -12.72 2.89
C TYR A 84 13.80 -13.99 2.43
#